data_AF-M1BHY9-F1
#
_entry.id   AF-M1BHY9-F1
#
_cell.length_a   1.000
_cell.length_b   1.000
_cell.length_c   1.000
_cell.angle_alpha   90.00
_cell.angle_beta   90.00
_cell.angle_gamma   90.00
#
_symmetry.space_group_name_H-M   'P 1'
#
loop_
_entity.id
_entity.type
_entity.pdbx_description
1 polymer ?
#
loop_
_entity_poly.entity_id
_entity_poly.type
_entity_poly.pdbx_seq_one_letter_code
_entity_poly.pdbx_strand_id
1 'polypeptide(L)'
;MIEPKKKQRKVLLLVNLFSAVNNDSARIIDGRSAAEEIKSSIAVEVSRMKESIGKVPGLAVILVGQRRDSLAYVRNKIMACHEVGFRFSIAELPESCTEDDVCDALSNYNKDASIHGILVQLPLPQVHLRLSSMCLFILCERHEKA
;
A
#
# COMPACT_ATOMS: atom_id res chain seq x y z
N MET A 1 -25.64 49.88 35.78
CA MET A 1 -25.54 48.43 35.50
C MET A 1 -25.66 48.24 33.99
N ILE A 2 -24.53 48.22 33.27
CA ILE A 2 -24.49 48.19 31.80
C ILE A 2 -24.23 46.74 31.36
N GLU A 3 -25.19 46.21 30.60
CA GLU A 3 -25.28 44.85 30.05
C GLU A 3 -23.98 44.34 29.37
N PRO A 4 -23.39 43.21 29.82
CA PRO A 4 -22.16 42.64 29.26
C PRO A 4 -22.34 41.96 27.88
N LYS A 5 -23.56 41.85 27.35
CA LYS A 5 -23.87 41.07 26.14
C LYS A 5 -23.46 41.72 24.81
N LYS A 6 -23.26 43.05 24.77
CA LYS A 6 -22.82 43.75 23.53
C LYS A 6 -21.34 43.50 23.19
N LYS A 7 -20.49 43.25 24.18
CA LYS A 7 -19.04 43.04 23.96
C LYS A 7 -18.75 41.64 23.39
N GLN A 8 -19.52 40.62 23.80
CA GLN A 8 -19.34 39.25 23.30
C GLN A 8 -19.77 39.06 21.84
N ARG A 9 -20.83 39.74 21.37
CA ARG A 9 -21.25 39.68 19.96
C ARG A 9 -20.21 40.28 18.99
N LYS A 10 -19.47 41.32 19.42
CA LYS A 10 -18.39 41.91 18.63
C LYS A 10 -17.18 40.98 18.48
N VAL A 11 -16.86 40.21 19.53
CA VAL A 11 -15.76 39.21 19.50
C VAL A 11 -16.11 38.04 18.58
N LEU A 12 -17.35 37.55 18.62
CA LEU A 12 -17.81 36.45 17.77
C LEU A 12 -17.80 36.82 16.27
N LEU A 13 -18.16 38.07 15.94
CA LEU A 13 -18.11 38.56 14.56
C LEU A 13 -16.66 38.69 14.04
N LEU A 14 -15.71 39.07 14.91
CA LEU A 14 -14.29 39.18 14.56
C LEU A 14 -13.64 37.81 14.30
N VAL A 15 -14.00 36.78 15.09
CA VAL A 15 -13.46 35.42 14.92
C VAL A 15 -13.94 34.78 13.60
N ASN A 16 -15.21 34.99 13.23
CA ASN A 16 -15.75 34.51 11.96
C ASN A 16 -15.17 35.28 10.77
N LEU A 17 -14.89 36.59 10.92
CA LEU A 17 -14.22 37.37 9.89
C LEU A 17 -12.75 36.94 9.71
N PHE A 18 -12.07 36.51 10.78
CA PHE A 18 -10.69 36.02 10.70
C PHE A 18 -10.57 34.66 10.01
N SER A 19 -11.56 33.78 10.17
CA SER A 19 -11.60 32.48 9.48
C SER A 19 -11.89 32.61 7.98
N ALA A 20 -12.58 33.68 7.56
CA ALA A 20 -12.89 33.94 6.16
C ALA A 20 -11.73 34.58 5.37
N VAL A 21 -10.68 35.09 6.05
CA VAL A 21 -9.60 35.86 5.41
C VAL A 21 -8.28 35.05 5.27
N ASN A 22 -8.13 33.90 5.93
CA ASN A 22 -6.94 33.06 5.78
C ASN A 22 -7.15 31.99 4.70
N ASN A 23 -7.08 32.40 3.42
CA ASN A 23 -7.03 31.48 2.28
C ASN A 23 -5.60 30.98 1.95
N ASP A 24 -4.62 31.22 2.84
CA ASP A 24 -3.22 30.82 2.70
C ASP A 24 -2.86 29.62 3.61
N SER A 25 -3.76 28.64 3.74
CA SER A 25 -3.41 27.36 4.36
C SER A 25 -3.26 26.28 3.29
N ALA A 26 -2.18 25.51 3.38
CA ALA A 26 -1.92 24.42 2.46
C ALA A 26 -3.11 23.45 2.47
N ARG A 27 -3.64 23.14 1.29
CA ARG A 27 -4.73 22.19 1.14
C ARG A 27 -4.23 20.79 1.53
N ILE A 28 -4.76 20.24 2.62
CA ILE A 28 -4.46 18.86 3.03
C ILE A 28 -5.10 17.92 2.01
N ILE A 29 -4.29 17.09 1.37
CA ILE A 29 -4.77 16.01 0.49
C ILE A 29 -5.07 14.80 1.36
N ASP A 30 -6.34 14.39 1.42
CA ASP A 30 -6.76 13.22 2.16
C ASP A 30 -6.49 11.93 1.37
N GLY A 31 -5.29 11.40 1.52
CA GLY A 31 -4.90 10.13 0.90
C GLY A 31 -5.65 8.91 1.44
N ARG A 32 -6.28 9.00 2.63
CA ARG A 32 -7.05 7.88 3.19
C ARG A 32 -8.35 7.70 2.41
N SER A 33 -9.12 8.77 2.27
CA SER A 33 -10.37 8.76 1.49
C SER A 33 -10.12 8.33 0.05
N ALA A 34 -9.05 8.85 -0.58
CA ALA A 34 -8.67 8.45 -1.93
C ALA A 34 -8.30 6.95 -2.03
N ALA A 35 -7.56 6.41 -1.05
CA ALA A 35 -7.21 5.00 -1.03
C ALA A 35 -8.43 4.09 -0.80
N GLU A 36 -9.41 4.52 0.00
CA GLU A 36 -10.66 3.78 0.21
C GLU A 36 -11.50 3.70 -1.07
N GLU A 37 -11.62 4.80 -1.81
CA GLU A 37 -12.31 4.82 -3.11
C GLU A 37 -11.65 3.87 -4.12
N ILE A 38 -10.31 3.90 -4.21
CA ILE A 38 -9.55 2.99 -5.07
C ILE A 38 -9.77 1.53 -4.65
N LYS A 39 -9.67 1.20 -3.36
CA LYS A 39 -9.89 -0.17 -2.89
C LYS A 39 -11.31 -0.65 -3.18
N SER A 40 -12.31 0.20 -3.00
CA SER A 40 -13.71 -0.13 -3.29
C SER A 40 -13.92 -0.50 -4.77
N SER A 41 -13.37 0.31 -5.69
CA SER A 41 -13.47 0.02 -7.12
C SER A 41 -12.74 -1.26 -7.52
N ILE A 42 -11.54 -1.51 -6.95
CA ILE A 42 -10.81 -2.77 -7.17
C ILE A 42 -11.61 -3.97 -6.64
N ALA A 43 -12.21 -3.88 -5.46
CA ALA A 43 -12.99 -4.97 -4.86
C ALA A 43 -14.19 -5.39 -5.75
N VAL A 44 -14.87 -4.41 -6.36
CA VAL A 44 -15.96 -4.66 -7.31
C VAL A 44 -15.45 -5.42 -8.53
N GLU A 45 -14.33 -4.98 -9.11
CA GLU A 45 -13.78 -5.61 -10.32
C GLU A 45 -13.25 -7.03 -10.04
N VAL A 46 -12.62 -7.25 -8.89
CA VAL A 46 -12.18 -8.59 -8.46
C VAL A 46 -13.37 -9.52 -8.26
N SER A 47 -14.46 -9.02 -7.65
CA SER A 47 -15.69 -9.80 -7.47
C SER A 47 -16.27 -10.22 -8.81
N ARG A 48 -16.35 -9.27 -9.76
CA ARG A 48 -16.78 -9.54 -11.14
C ARG A 48 -15.88 -10.56 -11.86
N MET A 49 -14.56 -10.44 -11.71
CA MET A 49 -13.60 -11.39 -12.29
C MET A 49 -13.79 -12.80 -11.71
N LYS A 50 -13.99 -12.89 -10.40
CA LYS A 50 -14.26 -14.16 -9.72
C LYS A 50 -15.55 -14.81 -10.20
N GLU A 51 -16.61 -14.04 -10.40
CA GLU A 51 -17.90 -14.54 -10.89
C GLU A 51 -17.84 -14.96 -12.37
N SER A 52 -17.12 -14.20 -13.21
CA SER A 52 -17.07 -14.41 -14.66
C SER A 52 -16.13 -15.53 -15.08
N ILE A 53 -14.93 -15.62 -14.49
CA ILE A 53 -13.89 -16.57 -14.90
C ILE A 53 -13.35 -17.44 -13.76
N GLY A 54 -13.87 -17.30 -12.54
CA GLY A 54 -13.45 -18.12 -11.39
C GLY A 54 -12.05 -17.81 -10.86
N LYS A 55 -11.41 -16.72 -11.31
CA LYS A 55 -10.04 -16.33 -10.94
C LYS A 55 -10.02 -15.00 -10.21
N VAL A 56 -8.98 -14.80 -9.41
CA VAL A 56 -8.68 -13.53 -8.73
C VAL A 56 -7.20 -13.18 -8.89
N PRO A 57 -6.83 -11.89 -8.88
CA PRO A 57 -5.43 -11.48 -8.85
C PRO A 57 -4.70 -12.00 -7.61
N GLY A 58 -3.39 -12.17 -7.74
CA GLY A 58 -2.53 -12.68 -6.69
C GLY A 58 -1.30 -11.82 -6.51
N LEU A 59 -0.96 -11.51 -5.26
CA LEU A 59 0.23 -10.75 -4.90
C LEU A 59 1.12 -11.59 -3.98
N ALA A 60 2.37 -11.77 -4.38
CA ALA A 60 3.42 -12.34 -3.54
C ALA A 60 4.32 -11.24 -2.97
N VAL A 61 4.73 -11.37 -1.73
CA VAL A 61 5.72 -10.50 -1.09
C VAL A 61 6.91 -11.32 -0.61
N ILE A 62 8.12 -10.86 -0.90
CA ILE A 62 9.35 -11.41 -0.33
C ILE A 62 9.82 -10.44 0.74
N LEU A 63 9.89 -10.91 1.98
CA LEU A 63 10.36 -10.16 3.14
C LEU A 63 11.68 -10.77 3.60
N VAL A 64 12.75 -9.99 3.54
CA VAL A 64 14.05 -10.40 4.08
C VAL A 64 14.27 -9.75 5.44
N GLY A 65 14.49 -10.58 6.45
CA GLY A 65 14.69 -10.16 7.83
C GLY A 65 13.41 -9.83 8.60
N GLN A 66 13.58 -9.26 9.79
CA GLN A 66 12.49 -9.06 10.76
C GLN A 66 12.46 -7.63 11.30
N ARG A 67 12.74 -6.65 10.43
CA ARG A 67 12.65 -5.24 10.81
C ARG A 67 11.20 -4.86 11.14
N ARG A 68 11.01 -4.28 12.34
CA ARG A 68 9.68 -3.94 12.88
C ARG A 68 8.90 -2.96 12.01
N ASP A 69 9.57 -2.01 11.37
CA ASP A 69 8.95 -1.05 10.45
C ASP A 69 8.44 -1.75 9.18
N SER A 70 9.25 -2.62 8.58
CA SER A 70 8.87 -3.42 7.41
C SER A 70 7.64 -4.30 7.67
N LEU A 71 7.54 -4.90 8.87
CA LEU A 71 6.39 -5.74 9.24
C LEU A 71 5.06 -4.96 9.24
N ALA A 72 5.05 -3.70 9.68
CA ALA A 72 3.84 -2.89 9.67
C ALA A 72 3.37 -2.60 8.23
N TYR A 73 4.30 -2.27 7.33
CA TYR A 73 3.98 -2.04 5.92
C TYR A 73 3.50 -3.31 5.21
N VAL A 74 4.12 -4.45 5.48
CA VAL A 74 3.70 -5.74 4.92
C VAL A 74 2.32 -6.13 5.42
N ARG A 75 2.03 -5.95 6.71
CA ARG A 75 0.69 -6.16 7.27
C ARG A 75 -0.36 -5.31 6.58
N ASN A 76 -0.09 -4.04 6.33
CA ASN A 76 -1.04 -3.18 5.62
C ASN A 76 -1.29 -3.66 4.17
N LYS A 77 -0.27 -4.21 3.49
CA LYS A 77 -0.42 -4.82 2.15
C LYS A 77 -1.26 -6.09 2.20
N ILE A 78 -1.08 -6.93 3.22
CA ILE A 78 -1.89 -8.13 3.46
C ILE A 78 -3.36 -7.74 3.64
N MET A 79 -3.61 -6.78 4.54
CA MET A 79 -4.97 -6.31 4.82
C MET A 79 -5.63 -5.72 3.56
N ALA A 80 -4.92 -4.85 2.83
CA ALA A 80 -5.44 -4.28 1.59
C ALA A 80 -5.76 -5.36 0.54
N CYS A 81 -4.91 -6.38 0.37
CA CYS A 81 -5.19 -7.49 -0.54
C CYS A 81 -6.44 -8.28 -0.12
N HIS A 82 -6.58 -8.57 1.17
CA HIS A 82 -7.75 -9.25 1.70
C HIS A 82 -9.04 -8.43 1.54
N GLU A 83 -8.98 -7.13 1.80
CA GLU A 83 -10.11 -6.21 1.65
C GLU A 83 -10.66 -6.18 0.22
N VAL A 84 -9.79 -6.29 -0.79
CA VAL A 84 -10.19 -6.28 -2.21
C VAL A 84 -10.38 -7.67 -2.81
N GLY A 85 -10.18 -8.74 -2.05
CA GLY A 85 -10.38 -10.12 -2.51
C GLY A 85 -9.22 -10.73 -3.31
N PHE A 86 -8.02 -10.16 -3.24
CA PHE A 86 -6.83 -10.73 -3.86
C PHE A 86 -6.37 -11.99 -3.11
N ARG A 87 -5.72 -12.89 -3.84
CA ARG A 87 -4.86 -13.91 -3.23
C ARG A 87 -3.57 -13.27 -2.76
N PHE A 88 -3.09 -13.65 -1.58
CA PHE A 88 -1.84 -13.15 -1.03
C PHE A 88 -0.90 -14.29 -0.65
N SER A 89 0.41 -14.12 -0.84
CA SER A 89 1.44 -15.04 -0.38
C SER A 89 2.66 -14.28 0.09
N ILE A 90 3.37 -14.82 1.09
CA ILE A 90 4.58 -14.22 1.63
C ILE A 90 5.68 -15.26 1.79
N ALA A 91 6.87 -14.92 1.30
CA ALA A 91 8.10 -15.63 1.61
C ALA A 91 8.88 -14.80 2.63
N GLU A 92 9.01 -15.32 3.84
CA GLU A 92 9.87 -14.74 4.88
C GLU A 92 11.23 -15.42 4.83
N LEU A 93 12.26 -14.64 4.54
CA LEU A 93 13.65 -15.09 4.47
C LEU A 93 14.45 -14.47 5.64
N PRO A 94 15.41 -15.19 6.24
CA PRO A 94 16.23 -14.65 7.30
C PRO A 94 17.13 -13.52 6.80
N GLU A 95 17.64 -12.66 7.68
CA GLU A 95 18.62 -11.61 7.31
C GLU A 95 19.92 -12.19 6.73
N SER A 96 20.22 -13.45 7.05
CA SER A 96 21.37 -14.20 6.55
C SER A 96 21.12 -14.85 5.17
N CYS A 97 19.98 -14.62 4.53
CA CYS A 97 19.69 -15.20 3.23
C CYS A 97 20.68 -14.68 2.17
N THR A 98 20.93 -15.54 1.19
CA THR A 98 21.75 -15.24 0.02
C THR A 98 20.91 -14.59 -1.08
N GLU A 99 21.57 -14.05 -2.11
CA GLU A 99 20.88 -13.57 -3.32
C GLU A 99 20.15 -14.73 -4.02
N ASP A 100 20.76 -15.91 -4.05
CA ASP A 100 20.19 -17.12 -4.64
C ASP A 100 18.89 -17.54 -3.93
N ASP A 101 18.83 -17.47 -2.59
CA ASP A 101 17.59 -17.76 -1.84
C ASP A 101 16.42 -16.86 -2.29
N VAL A 102 16.72 -15.58 -2.57
CA VAL A 102 15.69 -14.65 -3.04
C VAL A 102 15.34 -14.91 -4.51
N CYS A 103 16.32 -15.20 -5.36
CA CYS A 103 16.11 -15.59 -6.76
C CYS A 103 15.27 -16.87 -6.87
N ASP A 104 15.46 -17.82 -5.97
CA ASP A 104 14.67 -19.04 -5.88
C ASP A 104 13.23 -18.75 -5.46
N ALA A 105 13.03 -17.90 -4.45
CA ALA A 105 11.69 -17.44 -4.05
C ALA A 105 10.98 -16.71 -5.21
N LEU A 106 11.68 -15.82 -5.93
CA LEU A 106 11.16 -15.15 -7.12
C LEU A 106 10.79 -16.15 -8.21
N SER A 107 11.67 -17.12 -8.50
CA SER A 107 11.45 -18.15 -9.51
C SER A 107 10.25 -19.04 -9.18
N ASN A 108 10.07 -19.38 -7.91
CA ASN A 108 8.91 -20.15 -7.45
C ASN A 108 7.61 -19.37 -7.67
N TYR A 109 7.58 -18.08 -7.33
CA TYR A 109 6.40 -17.24 -7.56
C TYR A 109 6.15 -16.96 -9.05
N ASN A 110 7.19 -16.85 -9.88
CA ASN A 110 7.04 -16.69 -11.33
C ASN A 110 6.38 -17.90 -11.99
N LYS A 111 6.67 -19.12 -11.50
CA LYS A 111 6.05 -20.37 -11.97
C LYS A 111 4.61 -20.56 -11.48
N ASP A 112 4.21 -19.91 -10.40
CA ASP A 112 2.86 -19.99 -9.85
C ASP A 112 1.89 -19.11 -10.67
N ALA A 113 1.00 -19.76 -11.42
CA ALA A 113 -0.03 -19.12 -12.23
C ALA A 113 -1.12 -18.41 -11.42
N SER A 114 -1.18 -18.60 -10.10
CA SER A 114 -2.10 -17.91 -9.20
C SER A 114 -1.55 -16.59 -8.65
N ILE A 115 -0.23 -16.38 -8.74
CA ILE A 115 0.40 -15.09 -8.47
C ILE A 115 0.36 -14.27 -9.75
N HIS A 116 0.25 -12.95 -9.65
CA HIS A 116 0.24 -12.03 -10.80
C HIS A 116 1.23 -10.88 -10.59
N GLY A 117 1.39 -10.41 -9.35
CA GLY A 117 2.43 -9.46 -8.95
C GLY A 117 3.35 -10.03 -7.88
N ILE A 118 4.62 -9.61 -7.89
CA ILE A 118 5.61 -9.97 -6.86
C ILE A 118 6.27 -8.69 -6.36
N LEU A 119 6.47 -8.57 -5.05
CA LEU A 119 7.10 -7.42 -4.43
C LEU A 119 8.19 -7.84 -3.45
N VAL A 120 9.41 -7.36 -3.67
CA VAL A 120 10.50 -7.50 -2.70
C VAL A 120 10.45 -6.31 -1.73
N GLN A 121 10.27 -6.57 -0.44
CA GLN A 121 10.17 -5.52 0.58
C GLN A 121 11.55 -4.94 0.90
N LEU A 122 11.65 -3.62 0.78
CA LEU A 122 12.86 -2.84 1.09
C LEU A 122 12.81 -2.23 2.50
N PRO A 123 13.96 -1.86 3.09
CA PRO A 123 15.32 -2.10 2.58
C PRO A 123 15.77 -3.54 2.81
N LEU A 124 16.62 -4.04 1.90
CA LEU A 124 17.33 -5.31 2.10
C LEU A 124 18.52 -5.10 3.05
N PRO A 125 18.91 -6.12 3.83
CA PRO A 125 20.16 -6.07 4.59
C PRO A 125 21.35 -5.80 3.65
N GLN A 126 22.16 -4.79 3.98
CA GLN A 126 23.15 -4.17 3.09
C GLN A 126 24.28 -5.09 2.64
N VAL A 127 24.46 -6.24 3.28
CA VAL A 127 25.77 -6.91 3.26
C VAL A 127 25.97 -7.78 2.01
N HIS A 128 24.91 -8.25 1.32
CA HIS A 128 25.10 -9.22 0.22
C HIS A 128 24.06 -9.18 -0.92
N LEU A 129 23.03 -8.33 -0.86
CA LEU A 129 21.91 -8.38 -1.83
C LEU A 129 21.97 -7.21 -2.82
N ARG A 130 22.17 -7.50 -4.11
CA ARG A 130 22.17 -6.47 -5.16
C ARG A 130 20.77 -6.23 -5.72
N LEU A 131 20.27 -5.03 -5.48
CA LEU A 131 18.94 -4.60 -5.95
C LEU A 131 18.79 -4.64 -7.48
N SER A 132 19.89 -4.43 -8.22
CA SER A 132 19.90 -4.43 -9.69
C SER A 132 19.49 -5.77 -10.29
N SER A 133 19.92 -6.88 -9.69
CA SER A 133 19.61 -8.23 -10.17
C SER A 133 18.13 -8.56 -9.92
N MET A 134 17.61 -8.14 -8.77
CA MET A 134 16.28 -8.50 -8.28
C MET A 134 15.15 -7.68 -8.95
N CYS A 135 15.38 -6.39 -9.22
CA CYS A 135 14.39 -5.56 -9.93
C CYS A 135 14.10 -6.05 -11.35
N LEU A 136 15.09 -6.64 -12.03
CA LEU A 136 14.91 -7.18 -13.37
C LEU A 136 13.90 -8.34 -13.38
N PHE A 137 13.88 -9.16 -12.32
CA PHE A 137 12.94 -10.28 -12.21
C PHE A 137 11.48 -9.84 -11.98
N ILE A 138 11.25 -8.70 -11.32
CA ILE A 138 9.90 -8.23 -10.97
C ILE A 138 9.14 -7.71 -12.21
N LEU A 139 9.86 -7.22 -13.24
CA LEU A 139 9.27 -6.57 -14.41
C LEU A 139 9.17 -7.45 -15.66
N CYS A 140 10.00 -8.50 -15.80
CA CYS A 140 10.28 -9.05 -17.13
C CYS A 140 9.27 -10.11 -17.64
N GLU A 141 8.54 -10.86 -16.81
CA GLU A 141 7.93 -12.12 -17.28
C GLU A 141 6.41 -12.14 -17.49
N ARG A 142 5.65 -11.06 -17.26
CA ARG A 142 4.16 -11.17 -17.20
C ARG A 142 3.33 -10.28 -18.10
N HIS A 143 3.96 -9.63 -19.06
CA HIS A 143 3.22 -8.84 -20.06
C HIS A 143 2.51 -9.69 -21.15
N GLU A 144 2.63 -11.03 -21.12
CA GLU A 144 2.16 -11.91 -22.20
C GLU A 144 1.09 -12.96 -21.82
N LYS A 145 0.61 -13.01 -20.57
CA LYS A 145 -0.31 -14.10 -20.12
C LYS A 145 -1.63 -13.66 -19.48
N ALA A 146 -2.06 -12.42 -19.72
CA ALA A 146 -3.39 -11.95 -19.34
C ALA A 146 -4.38 -12.16 -20.49
#